data_AF-A0A3D3PKR5-F1
#
_entry.id   AF-A0A3D3PKR5-F1
#
_cell.length_a   1.000
_cell.length_b   1.000
_cell.length_c   1.000
_cell.angle_alpha   90.00
_cell.angle_beta   90.00
_cell.angle_gamma   90.00
#
_symmetry.space_group_name_H-M   'P 1'
#
loop_
_entity.id
_entity.type
_entity.pdbx_description
1 polymer ?
#
loop_
_entity_poly.entity_id
_entity_poly.type
_entity_poly.pdbx_seq_one_letter_code
_entity_poly.pdbx_strand_id
1 'polypeptide(L)'
;SVITGQKMDKIEWGPNWEDDLGGEFAKRSKDKLFDNMQKEMYGTFENTFMMYLPRLCEHCLNPTCVASCPSGSVYKRADDGIVLIDQDKCRGWRMCISGCPYKKIYYNWSSGKAEKCTFCYPRIEAGQPTVCSETCVG
;
A
#
# COMPACT_ATOMS: atom_id res chain seq x y z
N SER A 1 11.40 6.61 18.91
CA SER A 1 11.49 5.86 17.65
C SER A 1 11.26 4.39 17.93
N VAL A 2 10.31 3.76 17.25
CA VAL A 2 10.07 2.31 17.36
C VAL A 2 11.17 1.47 16.70
N ILE A 3 12.06 2.09 15.92
CA ILE A 3 13.18 1.42 15.25
C ILE A 3 14.43 1.42 16.15
N THR A 4 14.75 2.56 16.76
CA THR A 4 16.00 2.71 17.54
C THR A 4 15.79 2.67 19.05
N GLY A 5 14.53 2.72 19.53
CA GLY A 5 14.21 2.86 20.96
C GLY A 5 14.48 4.25 21.55
N GLN A 6 15.16 5.13 20.82
CA GLN A 6 15.54 6.46 21.31
C GLN A 6 14.37 7.45 21.27
N LYS A 7 14.39 8.46 22.15
CA LYS A 7 13.45 9.59 22.10
C LYS A 7 13.60 10.31 20.76
N MET A 8 12.48 10.71 20.16
CA MET A 8 12.46 11.61 19.01
C MET A 8 12.08 13.00 19.51
N ASP A 9 12.88 14.01 19.18
CA ASP A 9 12.61 15.39 19.63
C ASP A 9 11.44 16.02 18.89
N LYS A 10 11.22 15.59 17.63
CA LYS A 10 10.08 16.00 16.81
C LYS A 10 9.70 14.87 15.85
N ILE A 11 8.40 14.77 15.57
CA ILE A 11 7.87 13.93 14.49
C ILE A 11 7.82 14.79 13.23
N GLU A 12 8.44 14.32 12.15
CA GLU A 12 8.57 15.08 10.90
C GLU A 12 7.78 14.45 9.74
N TRP A 13 7.26 13.24 9.91
CA TRP A 13 6.53 12.52 8.88
C TRP A 13 5.62 11.42 9.46
N GLY A 14 4.61 11.01 8.70
CA GLY A 14 3.70 9.91 9.01
C GLY A 14 3.00 9.35 7.76
N PRO A 15 2.32 8.20 7.87
CA PRO A 15 1.73 7.51 6.71
C PRO A 15 0.56 8.25 6.05
N ASN A 16 -0.05 9.22 6.75
CA ASN A 16 -1.14 10.07 6.27
C ASN A 16 -0.79 11.56 6.46
N TRP A 17 0.45 11.95 6.18
CA TRP A 17 0.96 13.31 6.48
C TRP A 17 0.33 14.42 5.63
N GLU A 18 -0.20 14.05 4.46
CA GLU A 18 -0.79 14.96 3.46
C GLU A 18 -2.32 15.00 3.53
N ASP A 19 -2.90 14.51 4.64
CA ASP A 19 -4.35 14.49 4.91
C ASP A 19 -4.99 15.87 4.74
N ASP A 20 -6.21 15.91 4.17
CA ASP A 20 -7.02 17.11 3.95
C ASP A 20 -6.20 18.33 3.44
N LEU A 21 -5.38 18.08 2.42
CA LEU A 21 -4.53 19.09 1.76
C LEU A 21 -3.38 19.64 2.63
N GLY A 22 -2.94 18.89 3.64
CA GLY A 22 -1.80 19.21 4.48
C GLY A 22 -0.50 19.46 3.69
N GLY A 23 0.02 20.67 3.80
CA GLY A 23 1.23 21.11 3.10
C GLY A 23 0.97 22.00 1.88
N GLU A 24 2.01 22.73 1.45
CA GLU A 24 1.94 23.67 0.32
C GLU A 24 1.54 22.97 -0.99
N PHE A 25 0.73 23.63 -1.81
CA PHE A 25 0.33 23.11 -3.13
C PHE A 25 1.53 22.79 -4.03
N ALA A 26 2.63 23.56 -3.96
CA ALA A 26 3.86 23.28 -4.71
C ALA A 26 4.48 21.91 -4.36
N LYS A 27 4.25 21.39 -3.14
CA LYS A 27 4.69 20.06 -2.71
C LYS A 27 3.68 18.99 -3.14
N ARG A 28 2.39 19.21 -2.90
CA ARG A 28 1.30 18.26 -3.21
C ARG A 28 1.06 18.08 -4.72
N SER A 29 1.22 19.13 -5.51
CA SER A 29 1.06 19.10 -6.98
C SER A 29 2.16 18.32 -7.71
N LYS A 30 3.12 17.72 -6.99
CA LYS A 30 4.03 16.71 -7.52
C LYS A 30 3.38 15.34 -7.69
N ASP A 31 2.11 15.19 -7.29
CA ASP A 31 1.31 14.00 -7.59
C ASP A 31 1.39 13.67 -9.09
N LYS A 32 1.62 12.38 -9.38
CA LYS A 32 1.74 11.83 -10.73
C LYS A 32 0.49 12.04 -11.56
N LEU A 33 -0.68 12.20 -10.93
CA LEU A 33 -1.96 12.44 -11.61
C LEU A 33 -2.04 13.83 -12.24
N PHE A 34 -1.19 14.79 -11.85
CA PHE A 34 -1.09 16.10 -12.50
C PHE A 34 -0.18 16.10 -13.74
N ASP A 35 0.43 14.98 -14.09
CA ASP A 35 1.24 14.90 -15.31
C ASP A 35 0.40 15.26 -16.54
N ASN A 36 0.96 16.09 -17.42
CA ASN A 36 0.29 16.62 -18.62
C ASN A 36 -0.95 17.48 -18.36
N MET A 37 -1.08 18.05 -17.15
CA MET A 37 -2.12 19.03 -16.81
C MET A 37 -1.54 20.42 -16.51
N GLN A 38 -2.29 21.46 -16.87
CA GLN A 38 -2.05 22.83 -16.40
C GLN A 38 -2.62 22.96 -14.97
N LYS A 39 -1.78 22.76 -13.97
CA LYS A 39 -2.21 22.58 -12.57
C LYS A 39 -2.24 23.86 -11.76
N GLU A 40 -1.71 24.95 -12.29
CA GLU A 40 -1.58 26.24 -11.58
C GLU A 40 -2.93 26.77 -11.10
N MET A 41 -3.99 26.55 -11.88
CA MET A 41 -5.35 27.00 -11.51
C MET A 41 -5.84 26.38 -10.20
N TYR A 42 -5.47 25.13 -9.91
CA TYR A 42 -5.88 24.41 -8.71
C TYR A 42 -5.10 24.82 -7.45
N GLY A 43 -4.10 25.70 -7.61
CA GLY A 43 -3.39 26.32 -6.50
C GLY A 43 -4.09 27.55 -5.93
N THR A 44 -5.18 28.03 -6.54
CA THR A 44 -5.97 29.15 -6.02
C THR A 44 -7.01 28.68 -5.01
N PHE A 45 -7.39 29.58 -4.11
CA PHE A 45 -8.36 29.27 -3.05
C PHE A 45 -9.71 28.84 -3.64
N GLU A 46 -10.19 29.55 -4.66
CA GLU A 46 -11.51 29.36 -5.28
C GLU A 46 -11.61 28.06 -6.08
N ASN A 47 -10.48 27.52 -6.55
CA ASN A 47 -10.43 26.29 -7.36
C ASN A 47 -9.83 25.11 -6.58
N THR A 48 -9.75 25.21 -5.25
CA THR A 48 -9.23 24.14 -4.42
C THR A 48 -10.17 22.94 -4.45
N PHE A 49 -9.61 21.74 -4.64
CA PHE A 49 -10.34 20.47 -4.54
C PHE A 49 -9.52 19.43 -3.79
N MET A 50 -10.21 18.40 -3.29
CA MET A 50 -9.59 17.22 -2.70
C MET A 50 -10.48 15.98 -2.88
N MET A 51 -9.90 14.79 -2.78
CA MET A 51 -10.61 13.52 -2.82
C MET A 51 -9.88 12.47 -1.97
N TYR A 52 -10.61 11.47 -1.51
CA TYR A 52 -10.04 10.36 -0.74
C TYR A 52 -9.74 9.16 -1.63
N LEU A 53 -8.65 8.45 -1.32
CA LEU A 53 -8.24 7.25 -2.05
C LEU A 53 -7.83 6.13 -1.06
N PRO A 54 -8.79 5.39 -0.47
CA PRO A 54 -8.51 4.17 0.27
C PRO A 54 -8.05 3.06 -0.69
N ARG A 55 -6.97 2.36 -0.34
CA ARG A 55 -6.34 1.35 -1.22
C ARG A 55 -5.85 0.15 -0.43
N LEU A 56 -6.01 -1.04 -0.98
CA LEU A 56 -5.39 -2.28 -0.49
C LEU A 56 -4.55 -2.94 -1.60
N CYS A 57 -4.20 -4.21 -1.45
CA CYS A 57 -3.60 -4.96 -2.55
C CYS A 57 -4.66 -5.23 -3.62
N GLU A 58 -4.30 -5.13 -4.90
CA GLU A 58 -5.25 -5.36 -5.99
C GLU A 58 -5.49 -6.85 -6.31
N HIS A 59 -4.77 -7.78 -5.65
CA HIS A 59 -4.88 -9.23 -5.88
C HIS A 59 -4.92 -9.60 -7.38
N CYS A 60 -4.05 -8.95 -8.17
CA CYS A 60 -4.07 -8.90 -9.63
C CYS A 60 -4.22 -10.28 -10.29
N LEU A 61 -4.78 -10.31 -11.50
CA LEU A 61 -4.79 -11.50 -12.36
C LEU A 61 -3.37 -11.86 -12.82
N ASN A 62 -2.58 -10.85 -13.24
CA ASN A 62 -1.17 -10.98 -13.60
C ASN A 62 -0.27 -10.24 -12.58
N PRO A 63 -0.04 -10.80 -11.39
CA PRO A 63 0.65 -10.12 -10.30
C PRO A 63 2.15 -10.01 -10.56
N THR A 64 2.65 -8.78 -10.78
CA THR A 64 4.09 -8.51 -10.97
C THR A 64 4.94 -8.91 -9.77
N CYS A 65 4.37 -8.91 -8.56
CA CYS A 65 5.05 -9.38 -7.35
C CYS A 65 5.32 -10.89 -7.34
N VAL A 66 4.49 -11.69 -8.03
CA VAL A 66 4.75 -13.12 -8.27
C VAL A 66 5.91 -13.26 -9.23
N ALA A 67 5.84 -12.59 -10.40
CA ALA A 67 6.89 -12.63 -11.42
C ALA A 67 8.26 -12.15 -10.89
N SER A 68 8.26 -11.20 -9.94
CA SER A 68 9.48 -10.60 -9.39
C SER A 68 10.08 -11.37 -8.21
N CYS A 69 9.43 -12.41 -7.69
CA CYS A 69 9.89 -13.11 -6.48
C CYS A 69 10.88 -14.25 -6.82
N PRO A 70 12.19 -14.13 -6.51
CA PRO A 70 13.16 -15.15 -6.91
C PRO A 70 12.97 -16.50 -6.22
N SER A 71 12.42 -16.51 -5.01
CA SER A 71 12.15 -17.74 -4.25
C SER A 71 10.83 -18.40 -4.63
N GLY A 72 10.02 -17.81 -5.51
CA GLY A 72 8.68 -18.32 -5.85
C GLY A 72 7.72 -18.38 -4.65
N SER A 73 7.96 -17.56 -3.61
CA SER A 73 7.15 -17.60 -2.39
C SER A 73 5.85 -16.79 -2.50
N VAL A 74 5.72 -15.95 -3.52
CA VAL A 74 4.46 -15.24 -3.80
C VAL A 74 3.68 -16.06 -4.81
N TYR A 75 2.40 -16.32 -4.54
CA TYR A 75 1.55 -17.14 -5.40
C TYR A 75 0.12 -16.63 -5.40
N LYS A 76 -0.64 -16.97 -6.45
CA LYS A 76 -2.08 -16.72 -6.55
C LYS A 76 -2.80 -18.05 -6.32
N ARG A 77 -3.73 -18.05 -5.37
CA ARG A 77 -4.64 -19.19 -5.14
C ARG A 77 -5.54 -19.42 -6.34
N ALA A 78 -5.81 -20.68 -6.66
CA ALA A 78 -6.56 -21.07 -7.85
C ALA A 78 -8.09 -20.99 -7.64
N ASP A 79 -8.53 -21.21 -6.41
CA ASP A 79 -9.92 -21.28 -5.99
C ASP A 79 -10.58 -19.90 -5.85
N ASP A 80 -9.88 -18.92 -5.29
CA ASP A 80 -10.44 -17.59 -4.98
C ASP A 80 -9.64 -16.42 -5.56
N GLY A 81 -8.50 -16.70 -6.21
CA GLY A 81 -7.63 -15.68 -6.78
C GLY A 81 -6.86 -14.85 -5.76
N ILE A 82 -6.86 -15.18 -4.47
CA ILE A 82 -6.13 -14.40 -3.47
C ILE A 82 -4.62 -14.60 -3.67
N VAL A 83 -3.88 -13.49 -3.85
CA VAL A 83 -2.42 -13.49 -3.92
C VAL A 83 -1.84 -13.46 -2.52
N LEU A 84 -0.97 -14.41 -2.16
CA LEU A 84 -0.37 -14.55 -0.84
C LEU A 84 1.16 -14.63 -0.91
N ILE A 85 1.81 -14.44 0.24
CA ILE A 85 3.25 -14.67 0.42
C ILE A 85 3.40 -15.79 1.44
N ASP A 86 3.90 -16.95 0.98
CA ASP A 86 4.27 -18.09 1.82
C ASP A 86 5.42 -17.66 2.76
N GLN A 87 5.13 -17.60 4.06
CA GLN A 87 6.10 -17.13 5.05
C GLN A 87 7.23 -18.15 5.29
N ASP A 88 7.01 -19.44 5.06
CA ASP A 88 8.04 -20.47 5.22
C ASP A 88 9.01 -20.47 4.04
N LYS A 89 8.51 -20.24 2.83
CA LYS A 89 9.32 -20.13 1.61
C LYS A 89 9.94 -18.76 1.40
N CYS A 90 9.40 -17.71 2.00
CA CYS A 90 9.94 -16.36 1.85
C CYS A 90 11.39 -16.31 2.37
N ARG A 91 12.31 -15.94 1.48
CA ARG A 91 13.76 -15.78 1.78
C ARG A 91 14.19 -14.32 1.95
N GLY A 92 13.25 -13.38 2.01
CA GLY A 92 13.58 -11.97 2.30
C GLY A 92 14.37 -11.27 1.19
N TRP A 93 14.26 -11.70 -0.07
CA TRP A 93 14.93 -11.07 -1.21
C TRP A 93 14.43 -9.64 -1.50
N ARG A 94 13.26 -9.26 -0.98
CA ARG A 94 12.65 -7.91 -1.11
C ARG A 94 12.33 -7.45 -2.54
N MET A 95 12.63 -8.24 -3.57
CA MET A 95 12.36 -7.89 -4.98
C MET A 95 10.86 -7.68 -5.27
N CYS A 96 9.97 -8.42 -4.60
CA CYS A 96 8.53 -8.28 -4.75
C CYS A 96 8.00 -6.89 -4.31
N ILE A 97 8.71 -6.20 -3.41
CA ILE A 97 8.35 -4.85 -2.93
C ILE A 97 8.52 -3.85 -4.08
N SER A 98 9.67 -3.88 -4.74
CA SER A 98 9.94 -3.05 -5.93
C SER A 98 9.00 -3.43 -7.08
N GLY A 99 8.81 -4.73 -7.31
CA GLY A 99 7.99 -5.26 -8.39
C GLY A 99 6.51 -4.89 -8.31
N CYS A 100 5.95 -4.67 -7.12
CA CYS A 100 4.56 -4.23 -6.97
C CYS A 100 4.40 -2.75 -7.39
N PRO A 101 3.66 -2.42 -8.47
CA PRO A 101 3.47 -1.03 -8.89
C PRO A 101 2.67 -0.22 -7.86
N TYR A 102 1.81 -0.88 -7.09
CA TYR A 102 0.98 -0.26 -6.05
C TYR A 102 1.69 -0.07 -4.70
N LYS A 103 2.91 -0.62 -4.54
CA LYS A 103 3.68 -0.61 -3.28
C LYS A 103 2.88 -1.15 -2.09
N LYS A 104 2.15 -2.25 -2.31
CA LYS A 104 1.27 -2.92 -1.32
C LYS A 104 1.89 -4.16 -0.67
N ILE A 105 3.21 -4.28 -0.76
CA ILE A 105 4.00 -5.29 -0.05
C ILE A 105 4.97 -4.54 0.84
N TYR A 106 4.99 -4.91 2.12
CA TYR A 106 5.79 -4.28 3.15
C TYR A 106 6.83 -5.28 3.65
N TYR A 107 8.00 -4.77 4.02
CA TYR A 107 9.02 -5.61 4.64
C TYR A 107 8.84 -5.61 6.15
N ASN A 108 8.71 -6.80 6.73
CA ASN A 108 8.79 -6.95 8.17
C ASN A 108 10.28 -6.96 8.57
N TRP A 109 10.72 -5.86 9.17
CA TRP A 109 12.10 -5.66 9.61
C TRP A 109 12.53 -6.58 10.75
N SER A 110 11.59 -7.19 11.47
CA SER A 110 11.87 -8.14 12.56
C SER A 110 11.96 -9.58 12.05
N SER A 111 10.98 -10.05 11.26
CA SER A 111 10.98 -11.44 10.75
C SER A 111 11.91 -11.62 9.55
N GLY A 112 12.28 -10.53 8.91
CA GLY A 112 13.11 -10.52 7.72
C GLY A 112 12.36 -10.92 6.44
N LYS A 113 11.02 -10.98 6.47
CA LYS A 113 10.17 -11.48 5.38
C LYS A 113 9.23 -10.39 4.86
N ALA A 114 8.70 -10.61 3.66
CA ALA A 114 7.73 -9.71 3.06
C ALA A 114 6.31 -10.10 3.49
N GLU A 115 5.48 -9.10 3.79
CA GLU A 115 4.08 -9.24 4.18
C GLU A 115 3.20 -8.31 3.33
N LYS A 116 1.93 -8.66 3.19
CA LYS A 116 0.94 -7.88 2.42
C LYS A 116 -0.46 -8.15 2.95
N CYS A 117 -1.42 -7.34 2.49
CA CYS A 117 -2.85 -7.63 2.66
C CYS A 117 -3.16 -9.08 2.23
N THR A 118 -3.80 -9.86 3.08
CA THR A 118 -4.15 -11.26 2.81
C THR A 118 -5.59 -11.42 2.29
N PHE A 119 -6.24 -10.30 1.96
CA PHE A 119 -7.65 -10.20 1.63
C PHE A 119 -8.57 -10.87 2.66
N CYS A 120 -8.12 -10.92 3.92
CA CYS A 120 -8.81 -11.60 5.01
C CYS A 120 -9.25 -13.03 4.64
N TYR A 121 -8.39 -13.80 3.93
CA TYR A 121 -8.77 -15.12 3.42
C TYR A 121 -9.48 -16.05 4.43
N PRO A 122 -9.15 -16.09 5.75
CA PRO A 122 -9.90 -16.94 6.67
C PRO A 122 -11.38 -16.56 6.80
N ARG A 123 -11.72 -15.30 6.58
CA ARG A 123 -13.11 -14.81 6.55
C ARG A 123 -13.78 -15.11 5.21
N ILE A 124 -13.07 -14.86 4.10
CA ILE A 124 -13.56 -15.13 2.75
C ILE A 124 -13.90 -16.62 2.58
N GLU A 125 -13.07 -17.53 3.10
CA GLU A 125 -13.32 -18.98 3.10
C GLU A 125 -14.62 -19.37 3.82
N ALA A 126 -15.05 -18.57 4.78
CA ALA A 126 -16.32 -18.74 5.50
C ALA A 126 -17.48 -17.92 4.91
N GLY A 127 -17.31 -17.33 3.72
CA GLY A 127 -18.32 -16.47 3.07
C GLY A 127 -18.54 -15.11 3.75
N GLN A 128 -17.63 -14.71 4.64
CA GLN A 128 -17.70 -13.42 5.33
C GLN A 128 -16.95 -12.32 4.55
N PRO A 129 -17.35 -11.04 4.69
CA PRO A 129 -16.62 -9.91 4.10
C PRO A 129 -15.21 -9.76 4.69
N THR A 130 -14.34 -9.05 3.97
CA THR A 130 -13.06 -8.59 4.54
C THR A 130 -13.31 -7.63 5.69
N VAL A 131 -12.36 -7.52 6.63
CA VAL A 131 -12.50 -6.61 7.79
C VAL A 131 -12.72 -5.17 7.32
N CYS A 132 -11.89 -4.65 6.40
CA CYS A 132 -12.04 -3.28 5.91
C CYS A 132 -13.35 -3.05 5.15
N SER A 133 -13.93 -4.09 4.54
CA SER A 133 -15.26 -4.00 3.93
C SER A 133 -16.36 -3.94 4.98
N GLU A 134 -16.33 -4.83 5.97
CA GLU A 134 -17.33 -4.88 7.05
C GLU A 134 -17.33 -3.62 7.92
N THR A 135 -16.15 -3.01 8.12
CA THR A 135 -15.98 -1.82 8.94
C THR A 135 -15.95 -0.54 8.14
N CYS A 136 -16.31 -0.55 6.86
CA CYS A 136 -16.44 0.68 6.08
C CYS A 136 -17.61 1.50 6.64
N VAL A 137 -17.33 2.71 7.14
CA VAL A 137 -18.33 3.56 7.81
C VAL A 137 -19.17 4.37 6.81
N GLY A 138 -18.58 4.74 5.67
CA GLY A 138 -19.22 5.56 4.63
C GLY A 138 -20.14 4.79 3.70
#